data_AF-A0A171KUN4-F1
#
_entry.id   AF-A0A171KUN4-F1
#
_cell.length_a   1.000
_cell.length_b   1.000
_cell.length_c   1.000
_cell.angle_alpha   90.00
_cell.angle_beta   90.00
_cell.angle_gamma   90.00
#
_symmetry.space_group_name_H-M   'P 1'
#
loop_
_entity.id
_entity.type
_entity.pdbx_description
1 polymer ?
#
loop_
_entity_poly.entity_id
_entity_poly.type
_entity_poly.pdbx_seq_one_letter_code
_entity_poly.pdbx_strand_id
1 'polypeptide(L)'
;MAGEHWRDEYPAGPGHAAGNAPASLSQPGHFGANPEAGPEPEQPAPHAMAGLHWVDLGPDLAALEVGEDAAGQAWLLFGLDWRPLLGNQIPRQALQRARSLRATHYAWRGDLAASVACVRLQWRGLRARPLYAAALLVAQRCGHGTFAIRLHGGTRGVWLVAVHDGVVISGSDRWYASPEEAAEALRSLQQRYPALLETDLGLAIGDLLPKDGQAGGATLAQDWTAARLVRVPTGMHWSWWGLVATIGVAGWLLAPQLSRAPAVPPDDSSEQLAVQAWQGVYDDYAAPRRVHDGAALRGLLQGVAALPLRRQGWLLEQIECRVNLVGWRCAGRYRRAVGVADNNGLLHRWPGEWQVAYDGFDQARVVWQVSGGRLMDWRRLPAEASLLAGPVAVLQRQAPVFERITLGDSQPVSLPEPVGPDGMPLAPLPGMPVLKERAVAISGTLRGLPLLQDVHWPVSWERLMVEVRPPSMVPEETESRLVAHLQGVVYGRD
;
A
#
# COMPACT_ATOMS: atom_id res chain seq x y z
N MET A 1 -32.37 -51.11 -2.57
CA MET A 1 -32.23 -51.99 -1.39
C MET A 1 -31.50 -51.19 -0.33
N ALA A 2 -32.12 -51.06 0.86
CA ALA A 2 -31.67 -50.41 2.11
C ALA A 2 -31.17 -48.94 2.01
N GLY A 3 -31.76 -47.90 2.60
CA GLY A 3 -32.69 -47.80 3.73
C GLY A 3 -31.93 -47.46 5.02
N GLU A 4 -32.06 -46.22 5.51
CA GLU A 4 -32.01 -45.77 6.93
C GLU A 4 -31.88 -44.22 6.95
N HIS A 5 -32.92 -43.42 7.21
CA HIS A 5 -33.64 -43.15 8.47
C HIS A 5 -32.77 -42.41 9.52
N TRP A 6 -32.84 -41.08 9.52
CA TRP A 6 -32.55 -40.24 10.70
C TRP A 6 -33.59 -39.12 10.77
N ARG A 7 -34.48 -39.25 11.75
CA ARG A 7 -35.37 -38.20 12.27
C ARG A 7 -34.91 -37.85 13.68
N ASP A 8 -35.06 -36.56 13.97
CA ASP A 8 -35.40 -35.91 15.24
C ASP A 8 -34.56 -36.21 16.49
N GLU A 9 -33.98 -35.15 17.07
CA GLU A 9 -34.21 -34.77 18.48
C GLU A 9 -33.49 -33.44 18.80
N TYR A 10 -34.26 -32.36 18.89
CA TYR A 10 -33.86 -31.11 19.57
C TYR A 10 -34.45 -31.13 20.98
N PRO A 11 -33.67 -30.99 22.05
CA PRO A 11 -34.22 -30.73 23.37
C PRO A 11 -34.46 -29.22 23.54
N ALA A 12 -35.73 -28.87 23.74
CA ALA A 12 -36.14 -27.61 24.33
C ALA A 12 -35.73 -27.58 25.82
N GLY A 13 -35.23 -26.43 26.27
CA GLY A 13 -34.96 -26.13 27.68
C GLY A 13 -35.40 -24.69 28.01
N PRO A 14 -35.80 -24.41 29.26
CA PRO A 14 -37.00 -23.65 29.54
C PRO A 14 -36.76 -22.19 29.91
N GLY A 15 -37.80 -21.38 29.75
CA GLY A 15 -37.88 -20.02 30.29
C GLY A 15 -38.31 -20.00 31.76
N HIS A 16 -37.90 -18.94 32.46
CA HIS A 16 -38.55 -18.35 33.63
C HIS A 16 -38.04 -16.91 33.78
N ALA A 17 -38.94 -15.92 33.72
CA ALA A 17 -39.47 -15.14 34.84
C ALA A 17 -38.50 -14.03 35.31
N ALA A 18 -38.76 -12.76 35.00
CA ALA A 18 -39.67 -11.83 35.70
C ALA A 18 -39.02 -11.14 36.91
N GLY A 19 -39.06 -9.80 36.89
CA GLY A 19 -39.14 -8.94 38.08
C GLY A 19 -37.82 -8.52 38.73
N ASN A 20 -37.48 -7.23 38.63
CA ASN A 20 -37.57 -6.28 39.75
C ASN A 20 -36.77 -4.99 39.46
N ALA A 21 -37.50 -3.91 39.17
CA ALA A 21 -37.14 -2.59 39.69
C ALA A 21 -37.56 -2.54 41.17
N PRO A 22 -36.93 -1.72 42.03
CA PRO A 22 -37.46 -0.37 42.19
C PRO A 22 -36.44 0.71 42.64
N ALA A 23 -36.98 1.92 42.78
CA ALA A 23 -36.67 2.93 43.79
C ALA A 23 -35.88 4.17 43.32
N SER A 24 -36.67 5.12 42.84
CA SER A 24 -36.53 6.55 43.08
C SER A 24 -36.42 6.85 44.59
N LEU A 25 -35.46 7.69 44.97
CA LEU A 25 -35.53 8.48 46.21
C LEU A 25 -35.12 9.92 45.90
N SER A 26 -36.12 10.78 45.98
CA SER A 26 -36.02 12.23 46.05
C SER A 26 -35.56 12.66 47.44
N GLN A 27 -34.68 13.65 47.57
CA GLN A 27 -34.96 14.95 48.22
C GLN A 27 -33.69 15.77 48.56
N PRO A 28 -33.84 17.11 48.77
CA PRO A 28 -32.83 18.11 48.49
C PRO A 28 -32.07 18.57 49.75
N GLY A 29 -30.81 18.99 49.57
CA GLY A 29 -30.02 19.67 50.59
C GLY A 29 -29.59 21.05 50.10
N HIS A 30 -30.26 22.09 50.58
CA HIS A 30 -29.76 23.47 50.59
C HIS A 30 -28.71 23.62 51.69
N PHE A 31 -27.51 24.07 51.35
CA PHE A 31 -26.66 24.86 52.23
C PHE A 31 -25.83 25.82 51.37
N GLY A 32 -25.98 27.12 51.64
CA GLY A 32 -25.12 28.15 51.08
C GLY A 32 -23.91 28.41 51.98
N ALA A 33 -22.82 28.89 51.38
CA ALA A 33 -22.11 30.12 51.76
C ALA A 33 -20.71 30.16 51.12
N ASN A 34 -20.51 31.24 50.37
CA ASN A 34 -19.29 32.02 50.07
C ASN A 34 -17.97 31.40 49.54
N PRO A 35 -17.30 32.12 48.61
CA PRO A 35 -16.09 31.65 47.93
C PRO A 35 -14.83 32.11 48.68
N GLU A 36 -13.98 31.17 49.08
CA GLU A 36 -12.58 31.45 49.35
C GLU A 36 -11.79 31.23 48.06
N ALA A 37 -11.08 32.27 47.65
CA ALA A 37 -10.16 32.28 46.52
C ALA A 37 -9.03 31.28 46.78
N GLY A 38 -9.14 30.11 46.12
CA GLY A 38 -8.04 29.16 46.00
C GLY A 38 -6.95 29.69 45.04
N PRO A 39 -5.69 29.31 45.27
CA PRO A 39 -4.56 29.82 44.50
C PRO A 39 -4.68 29.42 43.02
N GLU A 40 -4.31 30.38 42.17
CA GLU A 40 -4.05 30.24 40.74
C GLU A 40 -3.45 28.86 40.41
N PRO A 41 -3.97 28.13 39.41
CA PRO A 41 -3.30 26.93 38.93
C PRO A 41 -1.93 27.35 38.41
N GLU A 42 -0.88 26.89 39.10
CA GLU A 42 0.50 26.94 38.63
C GLU A 42 0.53 26.49 37.18
N GLN A 43 0.76 27.44 36.26
CA GLN A 43 1.05 27.15 34.87
C GLN A 43 2.22 26.16 34.87
N PRO A 44 2.10 24.99 34.22
CA PRO A 44 3.21 24.08 34.10
C PRO A 44 4.36 24.86 33.44
N ALA A 45 5.49 24.95 34.14
CA ALA A 45 6.69 25.55 33.62
C ALA A 45 6.96 24.97 32.22
N PRO A 46 7.28 25.81 31.21
CA PRO A 46 7.54 25.32 29.87
C PRO A 46 8.69 24.31 29.97
N HIS A 47 8.39 23.04 29.69
CA HIS A 47 9.44 22.05 29.44
C HIS A 47 10.34 22.65 28.37
N ALA A 48 11.53 23.09 28.78
CA ALA A 48 12.54 23.59 27.89
C ALA A 48 12.73 22.52 26.81
N MET A 49 12.39 22.87 25.56
CA MET A 49 12.60 22.02 24.39
C MET A 49 14.09 21.85 24.16
N ALA A 50 14.72 20.96 24.93
CA ALA A 50 16.12 20.66 24.83
C ALA A 50 16.36 19.81 23.58
N GLY A 51 16.95 20.41 22.54
CA GLY A 51 17.63 19.67 21.48
C GLY A 51 17.13 19.87 20.04
N LEU A 52 16.23 20.82 19.77
CA LEU A 52 15.76 21.11 18.42
C LEU A 52 16.04 22.57 18.05
N HIS A 53 16.96 22.78 17.12
CA HIS A 53 17.28 24.11 16.59
C HIS A 53 16.53 24.35 15.28
N TRP A 54 15.76 25.43 15.23
CA TRP A 54 15.05 25.83 14.02
C TRP A 54 15.94 26.68 13.12
N VAL A 55 15.97 26.33 11.84
CA VAL A 55 16.76 27.06 10.85
C VAL A 55 15.84 27.85 9.93
N ASP A 56 16.06 29.17 9.85
CA ASP A 56 15.40 30.02 8.87
C ASP A 56 16.05 29.81 7.49
N LEU A 57 15.24 29.34 6.53
CA LEU A 57 15.67 29.01 5.18
C LEU A 57 15.41 30.13 4.16
N GLY A 58 14.88 31.28 4.61
CA GLY A 58 14.54 32.41 3.76
C GLY A 58 13.22 32.24 2.97
N PRO A 59 12.82 33.26 2.19
CA PRO A 59 11.47 33.38 1.63
C PRO A 59 11.11 32.32 0.58
N ASP A 60 12.09 31.75 -0.12
CA ASP A 60 11.86 30.75 -1.17
C ASP A 60 11.51 29.35 -0.61
N LEU A 61 11.69 29.14 0.69
CA LEU A 61 11.40 27.89 1.41
C LEU A 61 10.45 28.15 2.60
N ALA A 62 9.72 29.26 2.61
CA ALA A 62 8.89 29.71 3.74
C ALA A 62 7.80 28.73 4.19
N ALA A 63 7.45 27.72 3.38
CA ALA A 63 6.50 26.66 3.75
C ALA A 63 7.16 25.40 4.34
N LEU A 64 8.48 25.27 4.24
CA LEU A 64 9.25 24.11 4.68
C LEU A 64 10.01 24.48 5.95
N GLU A 65 9.70 23.79 7.04
CA GLU A 65 10.42 23.99 8.29
C GLU A 65 11.42 22.88 8.54
N VAL A 66 12.55 23.23 9.16
CA VAL A 66 13.57 22.24 9.49
C VAL A 66 14.00 22.32 10.93
N GLY A 67 13.86 21.16 11.60
CA GLY A 67 14.47 20.90 12.88
C GLY A 67 15.82 20.23 12.70
N GLU A 68 16.83 20.74 13.38
CA GLU A 68 18.13 20.10 13.53
C GLU A 68 18.18 19.34 14.87
N ASP A 69 18.76 18.14 14.88
CA ASP A 69 19.05 17.42 16.13
C ASP A 69 20.12 18.14 16.95
N ALA A 70 20.19 17.84 18.25
CA ALA A 70 21.11 18.50 19.18
C ALA A 70 22.59 18.38 18.75
N ALA A 71 22.95 17.30 18.03
CA ALA A 71 24.30 17.08 17.50
C ALA A 71 24.54 17.62 16.08
N GLY A 72 23.51 18.16 15.41
CA GLY A 72 23.59 18.63 14.03
C GLY A 72 23.89 17.55 13.00
N GLN A 73 23.56 16.29 13.24
CA GLN A 73 23.83 15.17 12.33
C GLN A 73 22.71 14.92 11.34
N ALA A 74 21.45 15.20 11.70
CA ALA A 74 20.27 14.95 10.89
C ALA A 74 19.30 16.13 10.85
N TRP A 75 18.58 16.26 9.73
CA TRP A 75 17.60 17.34 9.52
C TRP A 75 16.21 16.73 9.33
N LEU A 76 15.23 17.17 10.13
CA LEU A 76 13.81 16.81 10.04
C LEU A 76 13.03 17.87 9.27
N LEU A 77 12.50 17.47 8.12
CA LEU A 77 11.67 18.31 7.27
C LEU A 77 10.19 18.15 7.62
N PHE A 78 9.53 19.29 7.81
CA PHE A 78 8.09 19.43 8.02
C PHE A 78 7.48 20.25 6.87
N GLY A 79 6.18 20.11 6.63
CA GLY A 79 5.50 20.93 5.63
C GLY A 79 5.64 20.42 4.20
N LEU A 80 5.91 19.12 4.00
CA LEU A 80 6.12 18.57 2.66
C LEU A 80 4.79 18.47 1.88
N ASP A 81 4.84 18.73 0.57
CA ASP A 81 3.69 18.52 -0.33
C ASP A 81 3.55 17.04 -0.69
N TRP A 82 2.63 16.35 0.00
CA TRP A 82 2.32 14.94 -0.21
C TRP A 82 1.32 14.74 -1.34
N ARG A 83 1.62 13.85 -2.29
CA ARG A 83 0.71 13.48 -3.39
C ARG A 83 0.48 11.97 -3.43
N PRO A 84 -0.75 11.50 -3.69
CA PRO A 84 -1.04 10.08 -3.77
C PRO A 84 -0.36 9.46 -5.01
N LEU A 85 0.09 8.22 -4.85
CA LEU A 85 0.55 7.31 -5.87
C LEU A 85 -0.30 6.04 -5.80
N LEU A 86 -0.68 5.51 -6.96
CA LEU A 86 -1.53 4.33 -7.07
C LEU A 86 -0.91 3.33 -8.05
N GLY A 87 -1.09 2.04 -7.75
CA GLY A 87 -0.75 0.96 -8.67
C GLY A 87 0.53 0.22 -8.31
N ASN A 88 1.05 -0.55 -9.27
CA ASN A 88 2.28 -1.30 -9.12
C ASN A 88 3.49 -0.41 -9.45
N GLN A 89 4.67 -0.73 -8.91
CA GLN A 89 5.93 0.03 -9.11
C GLN A 89 6.00 1.42 -8.45
N ILE A 90 5.42 1.59 -7.25
CA ILE A 90 5.47 2.85 -6.47
C ILE A 90 6.87 3.51 -6.45
N PRO A 91 8.00 2.81 -6.23
CA PRO A 91 9.32 3.46 -6.22
C PRO A 91 9.68 4.13 -7.55
N ARG A 92 9.32 3.49 -8.68
CA ARG A 92 9.58 4.03 -10.02
C ARG A 92 8.70 5.25 -10.30
N GLN A 93 7.43 5.19 -9.92
CA GLN A 93 6.50 6.31 -10.04
C GLN A 93 6.93 7.52 -9.19
N ALA A 94 7.36 7.28 -7.95
CA ALA A 94 7.88 8.32 -7.05
C ALA A 94 9.09 9.04 -7.66
N LEU A 95 10.05 8.28 -8.21
CA LEU A 95 11.21 8.83 -8.89
C LEU A 95 10.84 9.62 -10.16
N GLN A 96 9.94 9.09 -11.00
CA GLN A 96 9.46 9.77 -12.20
C GLN A 96 8.78 11.09 -11.84
N ARG A 97 7.96 11.09 -10.78
CA ARG A 97 7.30 12.29 -10.26
C ARG A 97 8.33 13.31 -9.77
N ALA A 98 9.31 12.88 -8.97
CA ALA A 98 10.38 13.74 -8.48
C ALA A 98 11.16 14.41 -9.63
N ARG A 99 11.46 13.65 -10.70
CA ARG A 99 12.10 14.19 -11.91
C ARG A 99 11.22 15.21 -12.63
N SER A 100 9.93 14.90 -12.82
CA SER A 100 8.99 15.80 -13.49
C SER A 100 8.86 17.16 -12.78
N LEU A 101 8.93 17.14 -11.44
CA LEU A 101 8.90 18.34 -10.60
C LEU A 101 10.27 19.00 -10.40
N ARG A 102 11.33 18.49 -11.05
CA ARG A 102 12.72 18.95 -10.86
C ARG A 102 13.13 18.99 -9.39
N ALA A 103 12.62 18.04 -8.61
CA ALA A 103 12.94 17.90 -7.20
C ALA A 103 14.41 17.49 -7.03
N THR A 104 15.02 17.92 -5.94
CA THR A 104 16.36 17.45 -5.55
C THR A 104 16.30 16.19 -4.72
N HIS A 105 15.23 16.04 -3.95
CA HIS A 105 15.01 14.95 -3.02
C HIS A 105 13.54 14.53 -3.07
N TYR A 106 13.28 13.28 -2.75
CA TYR A 106 11.94 12.73 -2.62
C TYR A 106 11.90 11.67 -1.53
N ALA A 107 10.75 11.50 -0.91
CA ALA A 107 10.45 10.39 -0.02
C ALA A 107 9.07 9.86 -0.38
N TRP A 108 8.84 8.58 -0.15
CA TRP A 108 7.57 7.94 -0.47
C TRP A 108 7.30 6.83 0.52
N ARG A 109 6.02 6.53 0.72
CA ARG A 109 5.61 5.40 1.54
C ARG A 109 4.26 4.83 1.15
N GLY A 110 4.15 3.51 1.32
CA GLY A 110 2.97 2.72 1.01
C GLY A 110 3.30 1.66 -0.03
N ASP A 111 2.54 0.57 0.00
CA ASP A 111 2.69 -0.53 -0.96
C ASP A 111 1.76 -0.34 -2.17
N LEU A 112 0.46 -0.14 -1.92
CA LEU A 112 -0.61 -0.19 -2.93
C LEU A 112 -1.26 1.15 -3.18
N ALA A 113 -1.63 1.82 -2.09
CA ALA A 113 -1.78 3.25 -2.03
C ALA A 113 -0.53 3.78 -1.36
N ALA A 114 0.13 4.73 -1.99
CA ALA A 114 1.30 5.36 -1.43
C ALA A 114 1.16 6.88 -1.53
N SER A 115 2.01 7.60 -0.83
CA SER A 115 2.17 9.02 -1.06
C SER A 115 3.64 9.34 -1.26
N VAL A 116 3.90 10.34 -2.10
CA VAL A 116 5.24 10.86 -2.38
C VAL A 116 5.30 12.32 -2.00
N ALA A 117 6.36 12.67 -1.29
CA ALA A 117 6.80 14.04 -1.05
C ALA A 117 8.00 14.33 -1.96
N CYS A 118 7.98 15.49 -2.63
CA CYS A 118 9.06 15.95 -3.49
C CYS A 118 9.52 17.33 -3.01
N VAL A 119 10.83 17.54 -2.85
CA VAL A 119 11.37 18.82 -2.40
C VAL A 119 12.57 19.27 -3.23
N ARG A 120 12.62 20.56 -3.53
CA ARG A 120 13.73 21.21 -4.23
C ARG A 120 14.52 22.08 -3.26
N LEU A 121 15.63 21.55 -2.78
CA LEU A 121 16.52 22.24 -1.85
C LEU A 121 17.58 23.01 -2.63
N GLN A 122 17.56 24.32 -2.54
CA GLN A 122 18.54 25.19 -3.20
C GLN A 122 19.83 25.34 -2.38
N TRP A 123 19.73 25.25 -1.05
CA TRP A 123 20.85 25.47 -0.15
C TRP A 123 21.82 24.28 -0.12
N ARG A 124 23.11 24.55 -0.34
CA ARG A 124 24.16 23.52 -0.41
C ARG A 124 24.43 22.84 0.94
N GLY A 125 24.23 23.53 2.07
CA GLY A 125 24.43 23.00 3.42
C GLY A 125 23.51 21.82 3.74
N LEU A 126 22.21 21.97 3.47
CA LEU A 126 21.19 20.92 3.61
C LEU A 126 21.45 19.65 2.78
N ARG A 127 22.21 19.75 1.68
CA ARG A 127 22.46 18.60 0.78
C ARG A 127 23.55 17.65 1.29
N ALA A 128 24.35 18.08 2.27
CA ALA A 128 25.47 17.30 2.78
C ALA A 128 25.09 16.33 3.91
N ARG A 129 23.89 16.48 4.48
CA ARG A 129 23.42 15.72 5.64
C ARG A 129 22.20 14.87 5.31
N PRO A 130 21.94 13.78 6.05
CA PRO A 130 20.73 13.00 5.88
C PRO A 130 19.49 13.83 6.26
N LEU A 131 18.51 13.81 5.37
CA LEU A 131 17.24 14.51 5.50
C LEU A 131 16.14 13.48 5.73
N TYR A 132 15.24 13.77 6.67
CA TYR A 132 14.15 12.88 7.04
C TYR A 132 12.81 13.63 7.00
N ALA A 133 11.76 12.96 6.53
CA ALA A 133 10.42 13.52 6.51
C ALA A 133 9.74 13.22 7.86
N ALA A 134 9.42 14.25 8.64
CA ALA A 134 8.78 14.10 9.94
C ALA A 134 7.43 13.36 9.83
N ALA A 135 6.64 13.67 8.80
CA ALA A 135 5.38 12.99 8.54
C ALA A 135 5.53 11.48 8.29
N LEU A 136 6.66 11.01 7.75
CA LEU A 136 6.89 9.56 7.59
C LEU A 136 7.18 8.86 8.92
N LEU A 137 7.87 9.51 9.85
CA LEU A 137 8.10 8.98 11.19
C LEU A 137 6.78 8.82 11.97
N VAL A 138 5.83 9.74 11.75
CA VAL A 138 4.47 9.61 12.28
C VAL A 138 3.74 8.45 11.59
N ALA A 139 3.80 8.38 10.26
CA ALA A 139 3.20 7.29 9.51
C ALA A 139 3.75 5.90 9.88
N GLN A 140 4.97 5.81 10.45
CA GLN A 140 5.54 4.53 10.92
C GLN A 140 4.81 3.97 12.12
N ARG A 141 4.37 4.86 13.00
CA ARG A 141 3.65 4.52 14.22
C ARG A 141 2.17 4.25 13.94
N CYS A 142 1.64 4.83 12.88
CA CYS A 142 0.25 4.70 12.44
C CYS A 142 0.10 3.68 11.29
N GLY A 143 0.41 2.40 11.54
CA GLY A 143 0.45 1.37 10.49
C GLY A 143 -0.89 0.98 9.85
N HIS A 144 -2.01 1.12 10.57
CA HIS A 144 -3.36 0.74 10.09
C HIS A 144 -4.41 1.67 10.71
N GLY A 145 -5.38 2.14 9.93
CA GLY A 145 -6.42 3.08 10.35
C GLY A 145 -6.16 4.50 9.84
N THR A 146 -7.06 5.43 10.19
CA THR A 146 -6.97 6.84 9.78
C THR A 146 -6.79 7.71 11.01
N PHE A 147 -5.62 8.34 11.15
CA PHE A 147 -5.27 9.14 12.32
C PHE A 147 -4.82 10.55 11.94
N ALA A 148 -5.13 11.51 12.80
CA ALA A 148 -4.55 12.84 12.79
C ALA A 148 -3.82 13.10 14.11
N ILE A 149 -2.65 13.72 14.02
CA ILE A 149 -1.80 14.04 15.16
C ILE A 149 -1.47 15.53 15.11
N ARG A 150 -1.67 16.20 16.24
CA ARG A 150 -1.28 17.59 16.46
C ARG A 150 -0.16 17.63 17.47
N LEU A 151 1.00 18.17 17.08
CA LEU A 151 2.15 18.35 17.97
C LEU A 151 2.42 19.85 18.18
N HIS A 152 2.60 20.25 19.43
CA HIS A 152 2.95 21.63 19.78
C HIS A 152 4.44 21.89 19.57
N GLY A 153 4.78 22.93 18.79
CA GLY A 153 6.16 23.35 18.52
C GLY A 153 6.61 24.57 19.31
N GLY A 154 6.01 24.82 20.47
CA GLY A 154 6.28 26.03 21.26
C GLY A 154 5.80 27.29 20.52
N THR A 155 6.70 28.25 20.31
CA THR A 155 6.38 29.54 19.69
C THR A 155 6.03 29.47 18.20
N ARG A 156 6.26 28.33 17.54
CA ARG A 156 5.91 28.13 16.12
C ARG A 156 4.47 27.68 15.87
N GLY A 157 3.72 27.41 16.95
CA GLY A 157 2.33 26.98 16.87
C GLY A 157 2.20 25.45 16.85
N VAL A 158 1.27 24.95 16.04
CA VAL A 158 0.87 23.54 16.05
C VAL A 158 1.14 22.91 14.69
N TRP A 159 1.92 21.84 14.68
CA TRP A 159 2.10 20.99 13.50
C TRP A 159 0.99 19.94 13.49
N LEU A 160 0.26 19.86 12.38
CA LEU A 160 -0.72 18.82 12.10
C LEU A 160 -0.12 17.87 11.07
N VAL A 161 -0.46 16.60 11.18
CA VAL A 161 -0.26 15.59 10.14
C VAL A 161 -1.36 14.55 10.23
N ALA A 162 -1.81 14.03 9.09
CA ALA A 162 -2.79 12.96 9.03
C ALA A 162 -2.27 11.80 8.18
N VAL A 163 -2.59 10.59 8.60
CA VAL A 163 -2.11 9.33 8.03
C VAL A 163 -3.30 8.39 7.85
N HIS A 164 -3.36 7.72 6.70
CA HIS A 164 -4.30 6.66 6.41
C HIS A 164 -3.53 5.40 6.02
N ASP A 165 -3.67 4.32 6.81
CA ASP A 165 -3.00 3.03 6.60
C ASP A 165 -1.49 3.17 6.34
N GLY A 166 -0.80 3.93 7.20
CA GLY A 166 0.64 4.18 7.08
C GLY A 166 1.07 5.12 5.93
N VAL A 167 0.11 5.78 5.27
CA VAL A 167 0.33 6.73 4.17
C VAL A 167 -0.06 8.13 4.58
N VAL A 168 0.83 9.12 4.38
CA VAL A 168 0.54 10.52 4.72
C VAL A 168 -0.50 11.10 3.76
N ILE A 169 -1.55 11.72 4.31
CA ILE A 169 -2.65 12.34 3.57
C ILE A 169 -2.20 13.69 3.00
N SER A 170 -2.55 13.95 1.73
CA SER A 170 -2.25 15.22 1.05
C SER A 170 -2.77 16.45 1.80
N GLY A 171 -1.89 17.43 1.95
CA GLY A 171 -2.20 18.71 2.60
C GLY A 171 -2.34 18.65 4.12
N SER A 172 -2.00 17.52 4.75
CA SER A 172 -2.08 17.38 6.20
C SER A 172 -0.81 17.76 6.95
N ASP A 173 0.38 17.55 6.37
CA ASP A 173 1.69 17.91 6.93
C ASP A 173 1.90 19.44 6.87
N ARG A 174 1.46 20.17 7.91
CA ARG A 174 1.44 21.65 7.93
C ARG A 174 1.57 22.24 9.33
N TRP A 175 2.17 23.42 9.38
CA TRP A 175 2.18 24.27 10.57
C TRP A 175 1.01 25.25 10.57
N TYR A 176 0.46 25.49 11.75
CA TYR A 176 -0.62 26.44 12.01
C TYR A 176 -0.18 27.39 13.12
N ALA A 177 -0.49 28.66 12.99
CA ALA A 177 -0.04 29.69 13.93
C ALA A 177 -0.71 29.51 15.31
N SER A 178 -1.93 28.98 15.33
CA SER A 178 -2.68 28.75 16.56
C SER A 178 -3.29 27.34 16.65
N PRO A 179 -3.57 26.85 17.86
CA PRO A 179 -4.30 25.59 18.07
C PRO A 179 -5.69 25.57 17.43
N GLU A 180 -6.36 26.72 17.37
CA GLU A 180 -7.69 26.89 16.78
C GLU A 180 -7.65 26.71 15.26
N GLU A 181 -6.64 27.28 14.58
CA GLU A 181 -6.44 27.09 13.14
C GLU A 181 -6.16 25.62 12.81
N ALA A 182 -5.32 24.96 13.60
CA ALA A 182 -5.07 23.53 13.46
C ALA A 182 -6.35 22.69 13.67
N ALA A 183 -7.21 23.09 14.62
CA ALA A 183 -8.49 22.43 14.87
C ALA A 183 -9.49 22.61 13.71
N GLU A 184 -9.53 23.78 13.07
CA GLU A 184 -10.35 24.00 11.86
C GLU A 184 -9.84 23.17 10.67
N ALA A 185 -8.53 23.12 10.48
CA ALA A 185 -7.92 22.28 9.45
C ALA A 185 -8.20 20.78 9.69
N LEU A 186 -8.15 20.34 10.96
CA LEU A 186 -8.52 18.98 11.34
C LEU A 186 -10.00 18.70 11.04
N ARG A 187 -10.92 19.60 11.39
CA ARG A 187 -12.35 19.46 11.04
C ARG A 187 -12.55 19.34 9.53
N SER A 188 -11.86 20.15 8.74
CA SER A 188 -11.88 20.07 7.27
C SER A 188 -11.31 18.75 6.73
N LEU A 189 -10.35 18.14 7.43
CA LEU A 189 -9.86 16.80 7.11
C LEU A 189 -10.87 15.72 7.50
N GLN A 190 -11.50 15.80 8.67
CA GLN A 190 -12.52 14.85 9.13
C GLN A 190 -13.75 14.82 8.23
N GLN A 191 -14.14 15.95 7.64
CA GLN A 191 -15.21 15.99 6.63
C GLN A 191 -14.85 15.19 5.37
N ARG A 192 -13.58 15.19 4.97
CA ARG A 192 -13.10 14.41 3.80
C ARG A 192 -12.81 12.95 4.14
N TYR A 193 -12.42 12.67 5.39
CA TYR A 193 -12.08 11.36 5.91
C TYR A 193 -12.87 11.10 7.20
N PRO A 194 -14.13 10.62 7.11
CA PRO A 194 -15.00 10.48 8.28
C PRO A 194 -14.48 9.53 9.36
N ALA A 195 -13.63 8.58 8.98
CA ALA A 195 -12.97 7.65 9.91
C ALA A 195 -11.70 8.22 10.58
N LEU A 196 -11.35 9.48 10.33
CA LEU A 196 -10.15 10.13 10.86
C LEU A 196 -10.31 10.41 12.37
N LEU A 197 -9.56 9.67 13.16
CA LEU A 197 -9.50 9.86 14.61
C LEU A 197 -8.33 10.77 14.97
N GLU A 198 -8.59 11.79 15.77
CA GLU A 198 -7.49 12.50 16.41
C GLU A 198 -6.87 11.59 17.47
N THR A 199 -5.54 11.48 17.48
CA THR A 199 -4.83 10.65 18.45
C THR A 199 -3.64 11.41 19.00
N ASP A 200 -3.53 11.41 20.32
CA ASP A 200 -2.31 11.83 21.00
C ASP A 200 -1.39 10.62 21.14
N LEU A 201 -0.23 10.67 20.48
CA LEU A 201 0.79 9.63 20.59
C LEU A 201 1.70 9.82 21.82
N GLY A 202 1.44 10.84 22.66
CA GLY A 202 2.34 11.23 23.74
C GLY A 202 3.71 11.68 23.24
N LEU A 203 3.77 12.16 22.00
CA LEU A 203 5.01 12.58 21.35
C LEU A 203 5.16 14.10 21.47
N ALA A 204 6.33 14.56 21.89
CA ALA A 204 6.77 15.91 21.57
C ALA A 204 7.47 15.92 20.21
N ILE A 205 7.61 17.09 19.58
CA ILE A 205 8.39 17.22 18.34
C ILE A 205 9.84 16.78 18.55
N GLY A 206 10.40 17.02 19.74
CA GLY A 206 11.72 16.53 20.13
C GLY A 206 11.83 15.00 20.15
N ASP A 207 10.73 14.26 20.37
CA ASP A 207 10.73 12.79 20.33
C ASP A 207 10.73 12.23 18.90
N LEU A 208 10.55 13.10 17.90
CA LEU A 208 10.78 12.75 16.50
C LEU A 208 12.27 12.77 16.14
N LEU A 209 13.16 13.35 16.97
CA LEU A 209 14.60 13.38 16.74
C LEU A 209 15.30 12.10 17.22
N PRO A 210 16.47 11.76 16.65
CA PRO A 210 17.27 10.66 17.17
C PRO A 210 17.85 11.10 18.52
N LYS A 211 17.63 10.32 19.57
CA LYS A 211 18.32 10.56 20.86
C LYS A 211 19.72 9.96 20.76
N ASP A 212 20.74 10.81 20.66
CA ASP A 212 22.13 10.37 20.59
C ASP A 212 22.51 9.50 21.78
N GLY A 213 23.17 8.37 21.51
CA GLY A 213 23.94 7.65 22.53
C GLY A 213 23.25 6.48 23.25
N GLN A 214 21.99 6.15 22.98
CA GLN A 214 21.45 4.87 23.45
C GLN A 214 21.69 3.76 22.41
N ALA A 215 22.87 3.14 22.49
CA ALA A 215 23.23 1.90 21.80
C ALA A 215 22.41 0.66 22.25
N GLY A 216 21.18 0.86 22.73
CA GLY A 216 20.33 -0.13 23.38
C GLY A 216 18.99 -0.37 22.69
N GLY A 217 18.94 -0.33 21.35
CA GLY A 217 17.72 -0.69 20.62
C GLY A 217 17.92 -0.70 19.11
N ALA A 218 18.29 -1.85 18.56
CA ALA A 218 18.37 -2.08 17.11
C ALA A 218 17.04 -1.83 16.36
N THR A 219 15.92 -1.71 17.09
CA THR A 219 14.58 -1.41 16.57
C THR A 219 14.39 0.04 16.10
N LEU A 220 14.95 1.04 16.79
CA LEU A 220 14.74 2.46 16.42
C LEU A 220 15.61 2.93 15.24
N ALA A 221 16.78 2.31 15.02
CA ALA A 221 17.66 2.66 13.91
C ALA A 221 17.10 2.21 12.53
N GLN A 222 16.30 1.14 12.50
CA GLN A 222 15.62 0.68 11.29
C GLN A 222 14.50 1.63 10.84
N ASP A 223 13.83 2.28 11.80
CA ASP A 223 12.69 3.16 11.55
C ASP A 223 13.09 4.39 10.70
N TRP A 224 14.24 4.99 10.97
CA TRP A 224 14.66 6.24 10.29
C TRP A 224 14.96 6.06 8.81
N THR A 225 15.44 4.88 8.40
CA THR A 225 15.79 4.62 7.00
C THR A 225 14.60 4.77 6.06
N ALA A 226 13.40 4.39 6.51
CA ALA A 226 12.17 4.50 5.73
C ALA A 226 11.57 5.93 5.72
N ALA A 227 12.03 6.83 6.60
CA ALA A 227 11.67 8.25 6.59
C ALA A 227 12.66 9.12 5.81
N ARG A 228 13.77 8.53 5.33
CA ARG A 228 14.85 9.26 4.67
C ARG A 228 14.44 9.77 3.30
N LEU A 229 14.73 11.04 3.03
CA LEU A 229 14.64 11.60 1.70
C LEU A 229 15.81 11.12 0.83
N VAL A 230 15.48 10.54 -0.31
CA VAL A 230 16.43 10.06 -1.30
C VAL A 230 16.71 11.15 -2.32
N ARG A 231 17.98 11.34 -2.66
CA ARG A 231 18.39 12.31 -3.67
C ARG A 231 17.96 11.83 -5.06
N VAL A 232 17.38 12.73 -5.84
CA VAL A 232 17.06 12.45 -7.24
C VAL A 232 18.38 12.34 -8.01
N PRO A 233 18.68 11.20 -8.65
CA PRO A 233 19.87 11.07 -9.46
C PRO A 233 19.76 12.04 -10.64
N THR A 234 20.55 13.11 -10.58
CA THR A 234 20.77 14.00 -11.72
C THR A 234 21.63 13.24 -12.71
N GLY A 235 20.99 12.72 -13.76
CA GLY A 235 21.68 12.01 -14.82
C GLY A 235 22.85 12.86 -15.33
N MET A 236 24.04 12.27 -15.34
CA MET A 236 25.24 12.88 -15.90
C MET A 236 25.10 12.89 -17.41
N HIS A 237 24.26 13.78 -17.95
CA HIS A 237 23.97 13.87 -19.39
C HIS A 237 25.22 14.22 -20.23
N TRP A 238 26.34 14.62 -19.60
CA TRP A 238 27.59 14.92 -20.29
C TRP A 238 28.27 13.71 -20.96
N SER A 239 28.13 12.50 -20.42
CA SER A 239 28.68 11.30 -21.08
C SER A 239 27.92 10.95 -22.37
N TRP A 240 26.63 11.28 -22.44
CA TRP A 240 25.82 11.04 -23.64
C TRP A 240 26.17 12.00 -24.78
N TRP A 241 26.46 13.27 -24.48
CA TRP A 241 26.95 14.22 -25.49
C TRP A 241 28.33 13.82 -26.05
N GLY A 242 29.22 13.25 -25.22
CA GLY A 242 30.50 12.71 -25.68
C GLY A 242 30.34 11.51 -26.63
N LEU A 243 29.38 10.63 -26.36
CA LEU A 243 29.06 9.47 -27.22
C LEU A 243 28.37 9.90 -28.53
N VAL A 244 27.42 10.84 -28.48
CA VAL A 244 26.73 11.35 -29.67
C VAL A 244 27.69 12.14 -30.56
N ALA A 245 28.63 12.91 -29.99
CA ALA A 245 29.65 13.61 -30.78
C ALA A 245 30.61 12.64 -31.48
N THR A 246 31.03 11.55 -30.80
CA THR A 246 31.91 10.54 -31.40
C THR A 246 31.20 9.70 -32.47
N ILE A 247 29.94 9.31 -32.24
CA ILE A 247 29.12 8.60 -33.23
C ILE A 247 28.77 9.53 -34.41
N GLY A 248 28.48 10.81 -34.18
CA GLY A 248 28.21 11.78 -35.24
C GLY A 248 29.40 12.00 -36.17
N VAL A 249 30.62 12.08 -35.62
CA VAL A 249 31.86 12.20 -36.41
C VAL A 249 32.16 10.90 -37.17
N ALA A 250 32.01 9.74 -36.53
CA ALA A 250 32.23 8.44 -37.19
C ALA A 250 31.18 8.17 -38.29
N GLY A 251 29.91 8.50 -38.03
CA GLY A 251 28.81 8.35 -38.98
C GLY A 251 28.94 9.27 -40.20
N TRP A 252 29.38 10.52 -40.02
CA TRP A 252 29.61 11.45 -41.12
C TRP A 252 30.75 10.99 -42.04
N LEU A 253 31.80 10.37 -41.49
CA LEU A 253 32.93 9.83 -42.26
C LEU A 253 32.60 8.53 -43.02
N LEU A 254 31.62 7.75 -42.55
CA LEU A 254 31.22 6.47 -43.14
C LEU A 254 29.94 6.54 -44.02
N ALA A 255 29.16 7.62 -43.92
CA ALA A 255 27.93 7.86 -44.67
C ALA A 255 28.03 7.71 -46.21
N PRO A 256 29.12 8.14 -46.89
CA PRO A 256 29.20 8.00 -48.35
C PRO A 256 29.51 6.56 -48.81
N GLN A 257 29.87 5.62 -47.93
CA GLN A 257 30.14 4.23 -48.29
C GLN A 257 28.94 3.28 -48.13
N LEU A 258 27.99 3.60 -47.24
CA LEU A 258 26.81 2.77 -46.96
C LEU A 258 25.58 3.09 -47.83
N SER A 259 25.62 4.18 -48.60
CA SER A 259 24.49 4.69 -49.40
C SER A 259 24.35 4.06 -50.80
N ARG A 260 25.04 2.94 -51.05
CA ARG A 260 24.82 2.09 -52.24
C ARG A 260 24.42 0.66 -51.85
N ALA A 261 23.36 0.53 -51.06
CA ALA A 261 22.63 -0.72 -51.00
C ALA A 261 21.54 -0.67 -52.09
N PRO A 262 21.56 -1.57 -53.08
CA PRO A 262 20.42 -1.73 -53.98
C PRO A 262 19.20 -2.13 -53.15
N ALA A 263 18.07 -1.51 -53.41
CA ALA A 263 16.79 -1.92 -52.84
C ALA A 263 16.48 -3.34 -53.30
N VAL A 264 16.80 -4.31 -52.45
CA VAL A 264 16.39 -5.70 -52.62
C VAL A 264 14.88 -5.71 -52.32
N PRO A 265 14.04 -6.19 -53.25
CA PRO A 265 12.61 -6.33 -52.98
C PRO A 265 12.41 -7.23 -51.76
N PRO A 266 11.41 -6.96 -50.90
CA PRO A 266 11.15 -7.75 -49.71
C PRO A 266 10.94 -9.21 -50.13
N ASP A 267 11.85 -10.07 -49.70
CA ASP A 267 11.71 -11.51 -49.84
C ASP A 267 10.68 -11.97 -48.80
N ASP A 268 9.70 -12.78 -49.19
CA ASP A 268 8.64 -13.31 -48.30
C ASP A 268 9.23 -14.02 -47.07
N SER A 269 10.47 -14.51 -47.18
CA SER A 269 11.23 -15.11 -46.08
C SER A 269 11.57 -14.11 -44.95
N SER A 270 11.80 -12.84 -45.28
CA SER A 270 12.20 -11.80 -44.32
C SER A 270 11.03 -11.33 -43.47
N GLU A 271 9.83 -11.25 -44.05
CA GLU A 271 8.60 -10.91 -43.33
C GLU A 271 8.22 -12.04 -42.36
N GLN A 272 8.29 -13.30 -42.81
CA GLN A 272 8.04 -14.46 -41.94
C GLN A 272 9.00 -14.53 -40.76
N LEU A 273 10.29 -14.23 -40.99
CA LEU A 273 11.28 -14.18 -39.91
C LEU A 273 10.94 -13.07 -38.91
N ALA A 274 10.53 -11.89 -39.38
CA ALA A 274 10.12 -10.80 -38.51
C ALA A 274 8.86 -11.15 -37.70
N VAL A 275 7.88 -11.82 -38.31
CA VAL A 275 6.68 -12.32 -37.60
C VAL A 275 7.08 -13.28 -36.49
N GLN A 276 7.94 -14.26 -36.78
CA GLN A 276 8.41 -15.24 -35.79
C GLN A 276 9.20 -14.57 -34.65
N ALA A 277 10.09 -13.63 -34.98
CA ALA A 277 10.89 -12.90 -33.99
C ALA A 277 9.99 -12.08 -33.05
N TRP A 278 9.00 -11.36 -33.59
CA TRP A 278 8.01 -10.68 -32.78
C TRP A 278 7.20 -11.66 -31.94
N GLN A 279 6.65 -12.73 -32.51
CA GLN A 279 5.91 -13.74 -31.73
C GLN A 279 6.73 -14.29 -30.56
N GLY A 280 8.04 -14.50 -30.74
CA GLY A 280 8.97 -14.86 -29.67
C GLY A 280 8.98 -13.84 -28.53
N VAL A 281 9.03 -12.54 -28.82
CA VAL A 281 8.95 -11.47 -27.80
C VAL A 281 7.63 -11.53 -27.02
N TYR A 282 6.49 -11.77 -27.68
CA TYR A 282 5.20 -11.90 -26.99
C TYR A 282 5.14 -13.18 -26.14
N ASP A 283 5.71 -14.29 -26.63
CA ASP A 283 5.79 -15.54 -25.89
C ASP A 283 6.69 -15.40 -24.65
N ASP A 284 7.85 -14.73 -24.77
CA ASP A 284 8.75 -14.41 -23.66
C ASP A 284 8.08 -13.48 -22.63
N TYR A 285 7.32 -12.49 -23.11
CA TYR A 285 6.51 -11.65 -22.24
C TYR A 285 5.42 -12.45 -21.51
N ALA A 286 4.78 -13.41 -22.18
CA ALA A 286 3.69 -14.19 -21.63
C ALA A 286 4.15 -15.31 -20.68
N ALA A 287 5.31 -15.90 -20.92
CA ALA A 287 5.83 -17.07 -20.22
C ALA A 287 5.86 -16.96 -18.68
N PRO A 288 6.31 -15.84 -18.05
CA PRO A 288 6.33 -15.75 -16.59
C PRO A 288 4.97 -15.41 -15.98
N ARG A 289 3.95 -15.09 -16.79
CA ARG A 289 2.65 -14.57 -16.32
C ARG A 289 1.63 -15.70 -16.23
N ARG A 290 0.88 -15.71 -15.13
CA ARG A 290 -0.23 -16.65 -14.91
C ARG A 290 -1.57 -15.93 -14.91
N VAL A 291 -2.48 -16.39 -15.75
CA VAL A 291 -3.88 -15.95 -15.75
C VAL A 291 -4.69 -16.89 -14.87
N HIS A 292 -5.52 -16.32 -14.02
CA HIS A 292 -6.36 -17.02 -13.05
C HIS A 292 -7.81 -16.97 -13.51
N ASP A 293 -8.38 -18.14 -13.79
CA ASP A 293 -9.80 -18.28 -14.07
C ASP A 293 -10.62 -18.43 -12.77
N GLY A 294 -11.95 -18.54 -12.91
CA GLY A 294 -12.85 -18.73 -11.78
C GLY A 294 -12.54 -19.98 -10.96
N ALA A 295 -12.03 -21.05 -11.58
CA ALA A 295 -11.64 -22.28 -10.87
C ALA A 295 -10.40 -22.06 -10.00
N ALA A 296 -9.38 -21.36 -10.52
CA ALA A 296 -8.19 -20.98 -9.75
C ALA A 296 -8.55 -20.08 -8.56
N LEU A 297 -9.43 -19.08 -8.77
CA LEU A 297 -9.91 -18.22 -7.69
C LEU A 297 -10.73 -19.01 -6.66
N ARG A 298 -11.59 -19.92 -7.10
CA ARG A 298 -12.33 -20.81 -6.19
C ARG A 298 -11.40 -21.65 -5.31
N GLY A 299 -10.38 -22.26 -5.90
CA GLY A 299 -9.37 -23.04 -5.18
C GLY A 299 -8.65 -22.19 -4.12
N LEU A 300 -8.25 -20.96 -4.49
CA LEU A 300 -7.66 -19.99 -3.55
C LEU A 300 -8.60 -19.71 -2.37
N LEU A 301 -9.86 -19.36 -2.65
CA LEU A 301 -10.84 -19.04 -1.62
C LEU A 301 -11.18 -20.24 -0.72
N GLN A 302 -11.21 -21.46 -1.26
CA GLN A 302 -11.36 -22.69 -0.48
C GLN A 302 -10.17 -22.93 0.44
N GLY A 303 -8.94 -22.67 -0.04
CA GLY A 303 -7.73 -22.75 0.79
C GLY A 303 -7.74 -21.76 1.95
N VAL A 304 -8.20 -20.52 1.71
CA VAL A 304 -8.41 -19.50 2.75
C VAL A 304 -9.52 -19.92 3.73
N ALA A 305 -10.64 -20.44 3.22
CA ALA A 305 -11.78 -20.87 4.05
C ALA A 305 -11.47 -22.08 4.94
N ALA A 306 -10.42 -22.85 4.65
CA ALA A 306 -9.96 -23.94 5.49
C ALA A 306 -9.26 -23.48 6.79
N LEU A 307 -8.93 -22.19 6.93
CA LEU A 307 -8.33 -21.66 8.15
C LEU A 307 -9.38 -21.40 9.23
N PRO A 308 -9.22 -21.96 10.45
CA PRO A 308 -10.09 -21.62 11.56
C PRO A 308 -9.78 -20.21 12.08
N LEU A 309 -10.81 -19.41 12.32
CA LEU A 309 -10.66 -18.07 12.93
C LEU A 309 -10.07 -18.14 14.35
N ARG A 310 -10.40 -19.21 15.09
CA ARG A 310 -9.88 -19.49 16.43
C ARG A 310 -9.42 -20.93 16.51
N ARG A 311 -8.25 -21.17 17.09
CA ARG A 311 -7.69 -22.51 17.29
C ARG A 311 -6.96 -22.59 18.63
N GLN A 312 -7.52 -23.31 19.59
CA GLN A 312 -6.87 -23.59 20.88
C GLN A 312 -6.23 -22.35 21.55
N GLY A 313 -6.99 -21.24 21.63
CA GLY A 313 -6.52 -19.97 22.22
C GLY A 313 -5.75 -19.04 21.27
N TRP A 314 -5.45 -19.47 20.05
CA TRP A 314 -4.91 -18.62 18.97
C TRP A 314 -6.05 -18.00 18.17
N LEU A 315 -5.90 -16.72 17.81
CA LEU A 315 -6.84 -15.97 16.99
C LEU A 315 -6.17 -15.57 15.67
N LEU A 316 -6.83 -15.87 14.56
CA LEU A 316 -6.39 -15.42 13.24
C LEU A 316 -6.55 -13.90 13.15
N GLU A 317 -5.51 -13.20 12.71
CA GLU A 317 -5.52 -11.75 12.50
C GLU A 317 -5.58 -11.40 11.02
N GLN A 318 -4.80 -12.12 10.22
CA GLN A 318 -4.60 -11.80 8.81
C GLN A 318 -4.30 -13.06 8.00
N ILE A 319 -4.75 -13.09 6.76
CA ILE A 319 -4.28 -14.02 5.72
C ILE A 319 -3.68 -13.20 4.59
N GLU A 320 -2.55 -13.64 4.08
CA GLU A 320 -1.92 -13.08 2.90
C GLU A 320 -1.55 -14.21 1.94
N CYS A 321 -2.04 -14.13 0.71
CA CYS A 321 -1.67 -15.00 -0.39
C CYS A 321 -0.98 -14.17 -1.47
N ARG A 322 0.15 -14.66 -1.97
CA ARG A 322 0.86 -14.09 -3.12
C ARG A 322 1.08 -15.15 -4.18
N VAL A 323 1.04 -14.76 -5.44
CA VAL A 323 1.41 -15.67 -6.53
C VAL A 323 2.89 -16.05 -6.45
N ASN A 324 3.17 -17.32 -6.74
CA ASN A 324 4.49 -17.88 -6.93
C ASN A 324 4.56 -18.65 -8.27
N LEU A 325 5.67 -19.32 -8.55
CA LEU A 325 5.88 -20.03 -9.82
C LEU A 325 4.85 -21.14 -10.11
N VAL A 326 4.28 -21.77 -9.09
CA VAL A 326 3.40 -22.96 -9.20
C VAL A 326 1.93 -22.68 -8.86
N GLY A 327 1.62 -21.49 -8.34
CA GLY A 327 0.29 -21.09 -7.91
C GLY A 327 0.37 -19.98 -6.87
N TRP A 328 -0.18 -20.23 -5.70
CA TRP A 328 -0.26 -19.28 -4.59
C TRP A 328 0.52 -19.80 -3.39
N ARG A 329 1.30 -18.92 -2.77
CA ARG A 329 1.84 -19.12 -1.43
C ARG A 329 1.03 -18.27 -0.47
N CYS A 330 0.35 -18.92 0.46
CA CYS A 330 -0.48 -18.28 1.45
C CYS A 330 0.13 -18.39 2.85
N ALA A 331 -0.12 -17.38 3.68
CA ALA A 331 0.28 -17.33 5.07
C ALA A 331 -0.85 -16.74 5.91
N GLY A 332 -1.19 -17.40 7.01
CA GLY A 332 -2.14 -16.95 8.02
C GLY A 332 -1.40 -16.59 9.29
N ARG A 333 -1.58 -15.36 9.77
CA ARG A 333 -0.99 -14.86 11.02
C ARG A 333 -1.97 -15.04 12.16
N TYR A 334 -1.51 -15.71 13.20
CA TYR A 334 -2.23 -15.94 14.43
C TYR A 334 -1.56 -15.18 15.58
N ARG A 335 -2.38 -14.60 16.46
CA ARG A 335 -1.94 -14.06 17.75
C ARG A 335 -2.50 -14.89 18.89
N ARG A 336 -1.71 -15.05 19.94
CA ARG A 336 -2.13 -15.66 21.20
C ARG A 336 -3.15 -14.76 21.88
N ALA A 337 -4.40 -15.24 22.04
CA ALA A 337 -5.49 -14.45 22.61
C ALA A 337 -5.77 -14.78 24.08
N VAL A 338 -5.35 -15.94 24.57
CA VAL A 338 -5.59 -16.42 25.95
C VAL A 338 -4.30 -17.00 26.53
N GLY A 339 -4.09 -16.87 27.85
CA GLY A 339 -2.92 -17.43 28.55
C GLY A 339 -2.78 -18.96 28.49
N VAL A 340 -3.80 -19.69 28.04
CA VAL A 340 -3.78 -21.15 27.84
C VAL A 340 -3.42 -21.59 26.41
N ALA A 341 -3.22 -20.66 25.47
CA ALA A 341 -2.75 -21.04 24.14
C ALA A 341 -1.29 -21.48 24.23
N ASP A 342 -1.00 -22.69 23.77
CA ASP A 342 0.36 -23.20 23.62
C ASP A 342 0.65 -23.54 22.16
N ASN A 343 1.93 -23.81 21.87
CA ASN A 343 2.37 -24.13 20.52
C ASN A 343 1.80 -25.49 20.05
N ASN A 344 1.62 -26.44 20.96
CA ASN A 344 1.11 -27.77 20.67
C ASN A 344 -0.35 -27.74 20.18
N GLY A 345 -1.18 -26.90 20.79
CA GLY A 345 -2.57 -26.68 20.41
C GLY A 345 -2.71 -26.07 19.01
N LEU A 346 -1.75 -25.23 18.61
CA LEU A 346 -1.69 -24.73 17.24
C LEU A 346 -1.23 -25.82 16.25
N LEU A 347 -0.24 -26.64 16.59
CA LEU A 347 0.30 -27.69 15.70
C LEU A 347 -0.68 -28.83 15.43
N HIS A 348 -1.66 -29.04 16.31
CA HIS A 348 -2.48 -30.24 16.27
C HIS A 348 -3.41 -30.28 15.05
N ARG A 349 -3.06 -31.07 14.02
CA ARG A 349 -3.83 -31.41 12.78
C ARG A 349 -4.12 -30.23 11.83
N TRP A 350 -3.12 -29.76 11.10
CA TRP A 350 -3.36 -29.00 9.87
C TRP A 350 -3.58 -29.93 8.67
N PRO A 351 -4.34 -29.52 7.64
CA PRO A 351 -4.47 -30.30 6.42
C PRO A 351 -3.13 -30.40 5.66
N GLY A 352 -2.71 -31.60 5.27
CA GLY A 352 -1.63 -31.81 4.29
C GLY A 352 -0.29 -31.13 4.64
N GLU A 353 0.30 -30.44 3.67
CA GLU A 353 1.66 -29.85 3.72
C GLU A 353 1.74 -28.46 4.38
N TRP A 354 0.82 -28.14 5.29
CA TRP A 354 0.83 -26.83 5.95
C TRP A 354 1.95 -26.76 6.98
N GLN A 355 2.72 -25.68 6.92
CA GLN A 355 3.87 -25.45 7.78
C GLN A 355 3.56 -24.39 8.81
N VAL A 356 3.85 -24.65 10.08
CA VAL A 356 3.70 -23.67 11.16
C VAL A 356 5.08 -23.15 11.55
N ALA A 357 5.25 -21.84 11.52
CA ALA A 357 6.41 -21.13 12.05
C ALA A 357 5.95 -20.21 13.20
N TYR A 358 6.84 -19.95 14.16
CA TYR A 358 6.56 -19.08 15.29
C TYR A 358 7.40 -17.81 15.17
N ASP A 359 6.73 -16.66 15.19
CA ASP A 359 7.36 -15.34 15.12
C ASP A 359 7.41 -14.73 16.53
N GLY A 360 8.06 -15.43 17.47
CA GLY A 360 8.09 -15.08 18.90
C GLY A 360 7.10 -15.90 19.75
N PHE A 361 6.80 -15.41 20.97
CA PHE A 361 5.94 -16.14 21.92
C PHE A 361 4.44 -15.99 21.63
N ASP A 362 4.03 -14.82 21.13
CA ASP A 362 2.62 -14.46 20.97
C ASP A 362 2.14 -14.49 19.53
N GLN A 363 3.02 -14.77 18.56
CA GLN A 363 2.67 -14.83 17.15
C GLN A 363 3.09 -16.15 16.50
N ALA A 364 2.24 -16.63 15.62
CA ALA A 364 2.51 -17.78 14.78
C ALA A 364 2.04 -17.53 13.36
N ARG A 365 2.71 -18.18 12.41
CA ARG A 365 2.44 -18.09 10.98
C ARG A 365 2.23 -19.48 10.43
N VAL A 366 1.07 -19.70 9.83
CA VAL A 366 0.74 -20.94 9.14
C VAL A 366 0.87 -20.70 7.65
N VAL A 367 1.71 -21.45 6.96
CA VAL A 367 2.03 -21.29 5.53
C VAL A 367 1.54 -22.50 4.76
N TRP A 368 0.85 -22.27 3.65
CA TRP A 368 0.41 -23.32 2.74
C TRP A 368 0.51 -22.87 1.29
N GLN A 369 0.32 -23.81 0.36
CA GLN A 369 0.27 -23.53 -1.06
C GLN A 369 -1.08 -23.91 -1.64
N VAL A 370 -1.52 -23.14 -2.64
CA VAL A 370 -2.70 -23.45 -3.43
C VAL A 370 -2.30 -23.44 -4.90
N SER A 371 -2.45 -24.58 -5.57
CA SER A 371 -2.19 -24.65 -7.01
C SER A 371 -3.24 -23.86 -7.77
N GLY A 372 -2.84 -23.14 -8.82
CA GLY A 372 -3.79 -22.38 -9.62
C GLY A 372 -3.12 -21.49 -10.65
N GLY A 373 -3.93 -21.06 -11.62
CA GLY A 373 -3.49 -20.22 -12.72
C GLY A 373 -2.86 -21.01 -13.86
N ARG A 374 -3.17 -20.59 -15.08
CA ARG A 374 -2.59 -21.12 -16.32
C ARG A 374 -1.58 -20.12 -16.88
N LEU A 375 -0.59 -20.60 -17.63
CA LEU A 375 0.30 -19.70 -18.36
C LEU A 375 -0.54 -18.80 -19.28
N MET A 376 -0.17 -17.52 -19.35
CA MET A 376 -0.83 -16.58 -20.23
C MET A 376 -0.61 -16.99 -21.69
N ASP A 377 -1.68 -17.02 -22.46
CA ASP A 377 -1.63 -17.13 -23.92
C ASP A 377 -2.06 -15.79 -24.50
N TRP A 378 -1.09 -15.00 -24.96
CA TRP A 378 -1.35 -13.65 -25.47
C TRP A 378 -2.27 -13.67 -26.70
N ARG A 379 -2.27 -14.76 -27.48
CA ARG A 379 -3.09 -14.93 -28.68
C ARG A 379 -4.58 -15.07 -28.35
N ARG A 380 -4.89 -15.50 -27.11
CA ARG A 380 -6.26 -15.63 -26.60
C ARG A 380 -6.73 -14.42 -25.80
N LEU A 381 -5.94 -13.34 -25.77
CA LEU A 381 -6.38 -12.13 -25.09
C LEU A 381 -7.55 -11.49 -25.87
N PRO A 382 -8.63 -11.13 -25.17
CA PRO A 382 -9.77 -10.43 -25.77
C PRO A 382 -9.37 -9.00 -26.16
N ALA A 383 -10.06 -8.48 -27.18
CA ALA A 383 -10.00 -7.07 -27.52
C ALA A 383 -10.55 -6.23 -26.35
N GLU A 384 -10.02 -5.03 -26.17
CA GLU A 384 -10.35 -4.14 -25.05
C GLU A 384 -11.84 -3.80 -25.00
N ALA A 385 -12.46 -3.58 -26.17
CA ALA A 385 -13.90 -3.32 -26.25
C ALA A 385 -14.73 -4.49 -25.68
N SER A 386 -14.30 -5.75 -25.91
CA SER A 386 -14.97 -6.93 -25.38
C SER A 386 -14.80 -7.07 -23.86
N LEU A 387 -13.64 -6.69 -23.31
CA LEU A 387 -13.40 -6.65 -21.87
C LEU A 387 -14.33 -5.68 -21.15
N LEU A 388 -14.52 -4.49 -21.73
CA LEU A 388 -15.40 -3.46 -21.17
C LEU A 388 -16.87 -3.85 -21.28
N ALA A 389 -17.29 -4.43 -22.40
CA ALA A 389 -18.69 -4.80 -22.61
C ALA A 389 -19.14 -6.01 -21.78
N GLY A 390 -18.26 -6.98 -21.53
CA GLY A 390 -18.59 -8.22 -20.82
C GLY A 390 -18.23 -8.17 -19.34
N PRO A 391 -16.97 -8.52 -18.97
CA PRO A 391 -16.51 -8.60 -17.58
C PRO A 391 -16.78 -7.34 -16.74
N VAL A 392 -16.49 -6.15 -17.27
CA VAL A 392 -16.68 -4.90 -16.51
C VAL A 392 -18.16 -4.63 -16.22
N ALA A 393 -19.06 -4.92 -17.16
CA ALA A 393 -20.50 -4.81 -16.93
C ALA A 393 -21.00 -5.78 -15.84
N VAL A 394 -20.42 -6.99 -15.76
CA VAL A 394 -20.72 -7.94 -14.66
C VAL A 394 -20.27 -7.35 -13.31
N LEU A 395 -19.04 -6.81 -13.24
CA LEU A 395 -18.51 -6.18 -12.03
C LEU A 395 -19.34 -4.98 -11.60
N GLN A 396 -19.79 -4.15 -12.54
CA GLN A 396 -20.67 -3.01 -12.25
C GLN A 396 -22.00 -3.44 -11.64
N ARG A 397 -22.60 -4.54 -12.13
CA ARG A 397 -23.82 -5.11 -11.54
C ARG A 397 -23.59 -5.66 -10.13
N GLN A 398 -22.41 -6.19 -9.86
CA GLN A 398 -22.03 -6.75 -8.56
C GLN A 398 -21.42 -5.71 -7.60
N ALA A 399 -21.20 -4.48 -8.05
CA ALA A 399 -20.55 -3.42 -7.29
C ALA A 399 -21.14 -3.21 -5.87
N PRO A 400 -22.46 -3.31 -5.62
CA PRO A 400 -23.01 -3.14 -4.27
C PRO A 400 -22.52 -4.16 -3.23
N VAL A 401 -21.97 -5.31 -3.65
CA VAL A 401 -21.44 -6.34 -2.74
C VAL A 401 -20.01 -6.02 -2.29
N PHE A 402 -19.33 -5.12 -3.02
CA PHE A 402 -17.96 -4.74 -2.76
C PHE A 402 -17.91 -3.34 -2.14
N GLU A 403 -16.99 -3.15 -1.20
CA GLU A 403 -16.74 -1.84 -0.60
C GLU A 403 -16.14 -0.88 -1.64
N ARG A 404 -15.24 -1.42 -2.49
CA ARG A 404 -14.60 -0.65 -3.54
C ARG A 404 -14.07 -1.56 -4.65
N ILE A 405 -14.26 -1.12 -5.88
CA ILE A 405 -13.66 -1.72 -7.09
C ILE A 405 -12.90 -0.60 -7.80
N THR A 406 -11.62 -0.82 -8.06
CA THR A 406 -10.80 0.11 -8.84
C THR A 406 -10.27 -0.62 -10.07
N LEU A 407 -10.49 -0.03 -11.23
CA LEU A 407 -9.91 -0.45 -12.50
C LEU A 407 -9.09 0.72 -13.04
N GLY A 408 -7.78 0.54 -13.14
CA GLY A 408 -6.86 1.57 -13.63
C GLY A 408 -7.00 1.84 -15.13
N ASP A 409 -6.26 2.82 -15.60
CA ASP A 409 -6.21 3.16 -17.03
C ASP A 409 -5.57 2.04 -17.85
N SER A 410 -5.99 1.97 -19.13
CA SER A 410 -5.41 1.07 -20.12
C SER A 410 -4.05 1.57 -20.56
N GLN A 411 -3.01 0.78 -20.30
CA GLN A 411 -1.65 1.13 -20.67
C GLN A 411 -1.09 0.10 -21.66
N PRO A 412 -0.46 0.55 -22.76
CA PRO A 412 0.24 -0.36 -23.65
C PRO A 412 1.43 -0.98 -22.93
N VAL A 413 1.62 -2.28 -23.10
CA VAL A 413 2.77 -3.01 -22.59
C VAL A 413 4.01 -2.61 -23.39
N SER A 414 5.08 -2.24 -22.70
CA SER A 414 6.38 -2.01 -23.32
C SER A 414 7.08 -3.34 -23.57
N LEU A 415 7.10 -3.79 -24.82
CA LEU A 415 7.82 -4.96 -25.28
C LEU A 415 9.20 -4.55 -25.83
N PRO A 416 10.27 -5.31 -25.58
CA PRO A 416 11.56 -5.06 -26.23
C PRO A 416 11.45 -5.31 -27.74
N GLU A 417 12.09 -4.48 -28.54
CA GLU A 417 12.14 -4.70 -29.99
C GLU A 417 13.01 -5.94 -30.28
N PRO A 418 12.51 -6.92 -31.07
CA PRO A 418 13.31 -8.07 -31.45
C PRO A 418 14.46 -7.64 -32.35
N VAL A 419 15.59 -8.32 -32.23
CA VAL A 419 16.80 -8.04 -33.01
C VAL A 419 16.90 -9.05 -34.14
N GLY A 420 17.11 -8.55 -35.36
CA GLY A 420 17.31 -9.35 -36.56
C GLY A 420 18.68 -10.06 -36.59
N PRO A 421 18.92 -10.93 -37.59
CA PRO A 421 20.21 -11.63 -37.75
C PRO A 421 21.40 -10.68 -37.95
N ASP A 422 21.14 -9.50 -38.48
CA ASP A 422 22.09 -8.41 -38.70
C ASP A 422 22.39 -7.58 -37.43
N GLY A 423 21.77 -7.93 -36.29
CA GLY A 423 21.92 -7.19 -35.04
C GLY A 423 21.10 -5.90 -34.97
N MET A 424 20.26 -5.62 -35.97
CA MET A 424 19.44 -4.41 -36.00
C MET A 424 18.04 -4.66 -35.41
N PRO A 425 17.44 -3.66 -34.73
CA PRO A 425 16.05 -3.78 -34.27
C PRO A 425 15.10 -3.94 -35.45
N LEU A 426 14.20 -4.91 -35.36
CA LEU A 426 13.15 -5.12 -36.34
C LEU A 426 11.97 -4.19 -36.05
N ALA A 427 11.50 -3.48 -37.08
CA ALA A 427 10.34 -2.60 -36.96
C ALA A 427 9.06 -3.38 -36.59
N PRO A 428 8.11 -2.76 -35.88
CA PRO A 428 6.80 -3.37 -35.62
C PRO A 428 6.06 -3.69 -36.92
N LEU A 429 5.54 -4.90 -37.04
CA LEU A 429 4.79 -5.34 -38.22
C LEU A 429 3.33 -4.86 -38.17
N PRO A 430 2.74 -4.43 -39.30
CA PRO A 430 1.31 -4.17 -39.40
C PRO A 430 0.50 -5.41 -39.00
N GLY A 431 -0.49 -5.24 -38.14
CA GLY A 431 -1.37 -6.34 -37.69
C GLY A 431 -0.91 -7.07 -36.43
N MET A 432 0.26 -6.76 -35.87
CA MET A 432 0.62 -7.23 -34.53
C MET A 432 -0.20 -6.50 -33.46
N PRO A 433 -0.85 -7.21 -32.53
CA PRO A 433 -1.70 -6.58 -31.54
C PRO A 433 -0.88 -5.80 -30.52
N VAL A 434 -1.35 -4.63 -30.12
CA VAL A 434 -0.79 -3.90 -28.99
C VAL A 434 -1.35 -4.50 -27.71
N LEU A 435 -0.53 -5.24 -26.96
CA LEU A 435 -0.94 -5.74 -25.66
C LEU A 435 -1.17 -4.56 -24.72
N LYS A 436 -2.25 -4.64 -23.94
CA LYS A 436 -2.58 -3.66 -22.91
C LYS A 436 -2.73 -4.33 -21.56
N GLU A 437 -2.39 -3.59 -20.52
CA GLU A 437 -2.57 -3.99 -19.15
C GLU A 437 -3.29 -2.92 -18.33
N ARG A 438 -4.04 -3.37 -17.33
CA ARG A 438 -4.81 -2.53 -16.41
C ARG A 438 -4.70 -3.08 -15.00
N ALA A 439 -4.30 -2.23 -14.07
CA ALA A 439 -4.35 -2.59 -12.65
C ALA A 439 -5.82 -2.77 -12.23
N VAL A 440 -6.09 -3.82 -11.45
CA VAL A 440 -7.40 -4.02 -10.83
C VAL A 440 -7.24 -4.35 -9.36
N ALA A 441 -8.08 -3.72 -8.53
CA ALA A 441 -8.19 -4.04 -7.12
C ALA A 441 -9.65 -4.04 -6.69
N ILE A 442 -10.00 -5.02 -5.86
CA ILE A 442 -11.34 -5.25 -5.35
C ILE A 442 -11.22 -5.43 -3.84
N SER A 443 -11.96 -4.62 -3.09
CA SER A 443 -12.08 -4.72 -1.64
C SER A 443 -13.53 -4.90 -1.23
N GLY A 444 -13.76 -5.77 -0.25
CA GLY A 444 -15.09 -6.01 0.30
C GLY A 444 -15.07 -7.17 1.27
N THR A 445 -16.25 -7.73 1.56
CA THR A 445 -16.32 -8.89 2.45
C THR A 445 -15.73 -10.14 1.76
N LEU A 446 -15.11 -11.04 2.53
CA LEU A 446 -14.61 -12.31 1.97
C LEU A 446 -15.73 -13.12 1.28
N ARG A 447 -16.98 -12.97 1.75
CA ARG A 447 -18.18 -13.61 1.18
C ARG A 447 -18.56 -13.07 -0.21
N GLY A 448 -18.09 -11.87 -0.59
CA GLY A 448 -18.35 -11.29 -1.91
C GLY A 448 -17.41 -11.84 -2.99
N LEU A 449 -16.19 -12.25 -2.65
CA LEU A 449 -15.20 -12.71 -3.64
C LEU A 449 -15.63 -13.91 -4.50
N PRO A 450 -16.43 -14.88 -4.03
CA PRO A 450 -16.94 -15.94 -4.89
C PRO A 450 -17.74 -15.47 -6.11
N LEU A 451 -18.37 -14.28 -6.07
CA LEU A 451 -19.10 -13.72 -7.20
C LEU A 451 -18.20 -13.38 -8.40
N LEU A 452 -16.89 -13.21 -8.15
CA LEU A 452 -15.90 -12.96 -9.20
C LEU A 452 -15.57 -14.21 -10.01
N GLN A 453 -15.98 -15.40 -9.56
CA GLN A 453 -15.73 -16.65 -10.28
C GLN A 453 -16.49 -16.72 -11.61
N ASP A 454 -17.60 -15.98 -11.71
CA ASP A 454 -18.42 -15.90 -12.93
C ASP A 454 -17.87 -14.88 -13.94
N VAL A 455 -16.89 -14.06 -13.53
CA VAL A 455 -16.27 -13.03 -14.35
C VAL A 455 -15.14 -13.66 -15.18
N HIS A 456 -15.40 -13.86 -16.47
CA HIS A 456 -14.45 -14.43 -17.42
C HIS A 456 -13.53 -13.35 -17.99
N TRP A 457 -12.50 -12.97 -17.24
CA TRP A 457 -11.45 -12.06 -17.68
C TRP A 457 -10.05 -12.68 -17.59
N PRO A 458 -9.11 -12.29 -18.45
CA PRO A 458 -7.72 -12.72 -18.39
C PRO A 458 -6.95 -11.94 -17.30
N VAL A 459 -7.32 -12.17 -16.04
CA VAL A 459 -6.68 -11.52 -14.90
C VAL A 459 -5.50 -12.34 -14.37
N SER A 460 -4.36 -11.70 -14.19
CA SER A 460 -3.30 -12.19 -13.32
C SER A 460 -3.51 -11.60 -11.94
N TRP A 461 -4.27 -12.29 -11.10
CA TRP A 461 -4.30 -11.99 -9.67
C TRP A 461 -2.90 -12.13 -9.09
N GLU A 462 -2.46 -11.19 -8.26
CA GLU A 462 -1.10 -11.15 -7.71
C GLU A 462 -1.08 -11.34 -6.20
N ARG A 463 -2.08 -10.80 -5.50
CA ARG A 463 -2.19 -10.86 -4.04
C ARG A 463 -3.65 -10.90 -3.60
N LEU A 464 -3.90 -11.66 -2.54
CA LEU A 464 -5.12 -11.64 -1.76
C LEU A 464 -4.72 -11.39 -0.31
N MET A 465 -5.27 -10.36 0.31
CA MET A 465 -5.15 -10.09 1.73
C MET A 465 -6.53 -10.22 2.37
N VAL A 466 -6.62 -10.88 3.52
CA VAL A 466 -7.85 -10.96 4.32
C VAL A 466 -7.52 -10.52 5.73
N GLU A 467 -8.26 -9.57 6.25
CA GLU A 467 -8.10 -9.04 7.60
C GLU A 467 -9.31 -9.43 8.46
N VAL A 468 -9.03 -9.80 9.71
CA VAL A 468 -10.06 -10.09 10.71
C VAL A 468 -10.28 -8.83 11.52
N ARG A 469 -11.37 -8.11 11.24
CA ARG A 469 -11.75 -6.93 12.02
C ARG A 469 -12.17 -7.34 13.44
N PRO A 470 -11.79 -6.56 14.48
CA PRO A 470 -12.31 -6.78 15.82
C PRO A 470 -13.84 -6.60 15.83
N PRO A 471 -14.55 -7.24 16.77
CA PRO A 471 -15.98 -7.04 16.90
C PRO A 471 -16.31 -5.56 17.13
N SER A 472 -17.12 -4.97 16.26
CA SER A 472 -17.72 -3.64 16.45
C SER A 472 -18.56 -3.64 17.75
N MET A 473 -18.56 -2.55 18.52
CA MET A 473 -19.37 -2.43 19.74
C MET A 473 -20.88 -2.39 19.48
N VAL A 474 -21.29 -2.11 18.24
CA VAL A 474 -22.69 -2.19 17.79
C VAL A 474 -22.86 -3.51 17.03
N PRO A 475 -23.67 -4.47 17.53
CA PRO A 475 -23.90 -5.72 16.84
C PRO A 475 -24.86 -5.49 15.66
N GLU A 476 -24.32 -5.23 14.48
CA GLU A 476 -25.05 -5.46 13.24
C GLU A 476 -24.77 -6.90 12.79
N GLU A 477 -25.79 -7.76 12.84
CA GLU A 477 -25.70 -9.19 12.47
C GLU A 477 -25.27 -9.41 11.00
N THR A 478 -25.25 -8.35 10.19
CA THR A 478 -24.88 -8.35 8.77
C THR A 478 -23.41 -7.99 8.49
N GLU A 479 -22.64 -7.50 9.45
CA GLU A 479 -21.23 -7.15 9.21
C GLU A 479 -20.31 -8.39 9.18
N SER A 480 -19.83 -8.74 7.99
CA SER A 480 -18.76 -9.73 7.86
C SER A 480 -17.46 -9.18 8.45
N ARG A 481 -16.95 -9.83 9.50
CA ARG A 481 -15.67 -9.49 10.15
C ARG A 481 -14.44 -9.73 9.26
N LEU A 482 -14.60 -10.46 8.17
CA LEU A 482 -13.53 -10.77 7.23
C LEU A 482 -13.63 -9.83 6.03
N VAL A 483 -12.65 -8.93 5.95
CA VAL A 483 -12.49 -8.01 4.82
C VAL A 483 -11.36 -8.49 3.96
N ALA A 484 -11.62 -8.60 2.67
CA ALA A 484 -10.68 -9.11 1.69
C ALA A 484 -10.32 -8.02 0.68
N HIS A 485 -9.04 -7.98 0.33
CA HIS A 485 -8.45 -7.13 -0.69
C HIS A 485 -7.78 -8.02 -1.72
N LEU A 486 -8.35 -8.08 -2.92
CA LEU A 486 -7.87 -8.87 -4.04
C LEU A 486 -7.33 -7.93 -5.13
N GLN A 487 -6.11 -8.16 -5.58
CA GLN A 487 -5.44 -7.31 -6.58
C GLN A 487 -4.80 -8.11 -7.68
N GLY A 488 -4.70 -7.50 -8.87
CA GLY A 488 -4.05 -8.10 -10.02
C GLY A 488 -3.97 -7.16 -11.21
N VAL A 489 -3.69 -7.76 -12.36
CA VAL A 489 -3.58 -7.08 -13.64
C VAL A 489 -4.49 -7.76 -14.66
N VAL A 490 -5.32 -6.98 -15.34
CA VAL A 490 -6.15 -7.45 -16.46
C VAL A 490 -5.41 -7.21 -17.75
N TYR A 491 -5.32 -8.22 -18.60
CA TYR A 491 -4.68 -8.12 -19.90
C TYR A 491 -5.70 -8.01 -21.03
N GLY A 492 -5.34 -7.29 -22.09
CA GLY A 492 -6.15 -7.19 -23.30
C GLY A 492 -5.28 -6.91 -24.51
N ARG A 493 -5.93 -6.76 -25.65
CA ARG A 493 -5.34 -6.21 -26.87
C ARG A 493 -6.22 -5.11 -27.44
N ASP A 494 -5.66 -4.31 -28.32
CA ASP A 494 -6.38 -3.27 -29.07
C ASP A 494 -7.55 -3.82 -29.91
#